data_AF-A0AAJ1SYY1-F1
#
_entry.id   AF-A0AAJ1SYY1-F1
#
_cell.length_a   1.000
_cell.length_b   1.000
_cell.length_c   1.000
_cell.angle_alpha   90.00
_cell.angle_beta   90.00
_cell.angle_gamma   90.00
#
_symmetry.space_group_name_H-M   'P 1'
#
loop_
_entity.id
_entity.type
_entity.pdbx_description
1 polymer ?
#
loop_
_entity_poly.entity_id
_entity_poly.type
_entity_poly.pdbx_seq_one_letter_code
_entity_poly.pdbx_strand_id
1 'polypeptide(L)'
;MGEIHPLHPLYTYKPIELGSKIVFQHQPLNAEIAKQYPIKYRGRLSIIDKDMKSGETINDFLSRKHFRQEKIQIDVKYIETWIGKEKVIDPLSFEQNAIKEGKWYMLPAPLPPPIKAKLVATGLENNVIIDYLELRTTNINQEENIGVISNEHQKNSPVVFSLTLKNFFNNDLTNNRFDIDMKFKIREDFERTVMAEIIFLNFIKCTINNSSMILSDLESGVNFFEAQPSASDTDYDIESIDERLSLLNNLRSIEHYFGVKFHLPDNMADEDFVNLEILRAIMEDKEVVTGIGDLSATFNGVDGLKRLIDDAEEKSIKITAGSSNQLNINLFGAEINNINMAYTVEDIKIKNPERIREKIRLFDEGEVIKVDFIPGEKNRLSTRYSVNLKT
;
A
#
# COMPACT_ATOMS: atom_id res chain seq x y z
N MET A 1 10.40 -47.34 36.79
CA MET A 1 9.94 -46.85 38.11
C MET A 1 9.95 -45.35 38.02
N GLY A 2 8.80 -44.69 38.17
CA GLY A 2 8.72 -43.23 38.08
C GLY A 2 9.33 -42.60 39.32
N GLU A 3 10.30 -41.70 39.15
CA GLU A 3 10.84 -40.94 40.28
C GLU A 3 9.73 -40.07 40.88
N ILE A 4 9.58 -40.18 42.20
CA ILE A 4 8.61 -39.40 42.96
C ILE A 4 9.16 -38.00 43.13
N HIS A 5 8.33 -36.98 42.90
CA HIS A 5 8.73 -35.58 43.04
C HIS A 5 9.35 -35.31 44.42
N PRO A 6 10.48 -34.57 44.52
CA PRO A 6 11.19 -34.34 45.79
C PRO A 6 10.32 -33.76 46.93
N LEU A 7 9.26 -33.04 46.56
CA LEU A 7 8.27 -32.44 47.48
C LEU A 7 6.91 -33.13 47.48
N HIS A 8 6.84 -34.41 47.09
CA HIS A 8 5.62 -35.20 47.23
C HIS A 8 5.20 -35.31 48.71
N PRO A 9 3.90 -35.19 49.08
CA PRO A 9 2.73 -35.11 48.20
C PRO A 9 2.33 -33.67 47.78
N LEU A 10 3.07 -32.65 48.21
CA LEU A 10 2.72 -31.24 47.93
C LEU A 10 2.81 -30.93 46.43
N TYR A 11 3.78 -31.54 45.75
CA TYR A 11 4.01 -31.38 44.33
C TYR A 11 4.12 -32.72 43.61
N THR A 12 3.74 -32.70 42.34
CA THR A 12 3.82 -33.83 41.40
C THR A 12 4.43 -33.35 40.08
N TYR A 13 4.78 -34.29 39.21
CA TYR A 13 5.22 -33.95 37.85
C TYR A 13 4.05 -34.02 36.88
N LYS A 14 3.94 -32.98 36.04
CA LYS A 14 3.07 -32.97 34.88
C LYS A 14 3.93 -33.14 33.61
N PRO A 15 3.74 -34.20 32.81
CA PRO A 15 4.37 -34.28 31.50
C PRO A 15 3.80 -33.18 30.60
N ILE A 16 4.68 -32.43 29.95
CA ILE A 16 4.34 -31.44 28.93
C ILE A 16 5.15 -31.74 27.66
N GLU A 17 4.52 -31.55 26.50
CA GLU A 17 5.19 -31.66 25.22
C GLU A 17 5.84 -30.32 24.87
N LEU A 18 7.12 -30.35 24.52
CA LEU A 18 7.86 -29.17 24.08
C LEU A 18 8.66 -29.52 22.82
N GLY A 19 8.08 -29.19 21.67
CA GLY A 19 8.56 -29.66 20.37
C GLY A 19 8.38 -31.18 20.24
N SER A 20 9.47 -31.90 20.00
CA SER A 20 9.47 -33.38 19.87
C SER A 20 9.83 -34.12 21.16
N LYS A 21 9.95 -33.42 22.29
CA LYS A 21 10.36 -34.00 23.58
C LYS A 21 9.26 -33.88 24.63
N ILE A 22 9.17 -34.89 25.50
CA ILE A 22 8.37 -34.83 26.73
C ILE A 22 9.29 -34.38 27.86
N VAL A 23 8.89 -33.33 28.57
CA VAL A 23 9.58 -32.79 29.74
C VAL A 23 8.61 -32.72 30.91
N PHE A 24 9.13 -32.74 32.14
CA PHE A 24 8.31 -32.75 33.34
C PHE A 24 8.31 -31.37 34.00
N GLN A 25 7.11 -30.82 34.19
CA GLN A 25 6.88 -29.56 34.90
C GLN A 25 6.45 -29.83 36.34
N HIS A 26 6.95 -29.02 37.28
CA HIS A 26 6.50 -29.04 38.67
C HIS A 26 5.04 -28.55 38.78
N GLN A 27 4.14 -29.40 39.29
CA GLN A 27 2.72 -29.08 39.46
C GLN A 27 2.32 -29.17 40.95
N PRO A 28 1.80 -28.09 41.56
CA PRO A 28 1.27 -28.15 42.91
C PRO A 28 0.00 -29.01 42.95
N LEU A 29 -0.24 -29.69 44.08
CA LEU A 29 -1.42 -30.54 44.25
C LEU A 29 -2.74 -29.75 44.14
N ASN A 30 -2.75 -28.50 44.62
CA ASN A 30 -3.91 -27.60 44.56
C ASN A 30 -3.49 -26.12 44.68
N ALA A 31 -4.46 -25.21 44.60
CA ALA A 31 -4.23 -23.77 44.65
C ALA A 31 -3.74 -23.26 46.03
N GLU A 32 -4.06 -23.94 47.12
CA GLU A 32 -3.58 -23.56 48.47
C GLU A 32 -2.09 -23.84 48.61
N ILE A 33 -1.65 -25.02 48.17
CA ILE A 33 -0.22 -25.38 48.12
C ILE A 33 0.55 -24.43 47.20
N ALA A 34 -0.01 -24.06 46.05
CA ALA A 34 0.62 -23.10 45.14
C ALA A 34 0.86 -21.72 45.80
N LYS A 35 -0.05 -21.28 46.69
CA LYS A 35 0.09 -20.01 47.44
C LYS A 35 1.10 -20.12 48.58
N GLN A 36 1.08 -21.23 49.33
CA GLN A 36 1.96 -21.42 50.48
C GLN A 36 3.41 -21.74 50.07
N TYR A 37 3.58 -22.48 48.97
CA TYR A 37 4.86 -22.91 48.43
C TYR A 37 4.96 -22.53 46.94
N PRO A 38 5.07 -21.24 46.59
CA PRO A 38 5.11 -20.82 45.20
C PRO A 38 6.39 -21.33 44.51
N ILE A 39 6.27 -21.72 43.25
CA ILE A 39 7.42 -22.00 42.38
C ILE A 39 8.09 -20.66 42.03
N LYS A 40 9.40 -20.58 42.20
CA LYS A 40 10.25 -19.46 41.82
C LYS A 40 11.49 -19.98 41.08
N TYR A 41 11.94 -19.25 40.08
CA TYR A 41 13.18 -19.54 39.39
C TYR A 41 14.23 -18.50 39.74
N ARG A 42 15.46 -18.94 40.02
CA ARG A 42 16.62 -18.07 40.22
C ARG A 42 17.69 -18.49 39.24
N GLY A 43 18.26 -17.55 38.50
CA GLY A 43 19.25 -17.91 37.50
C GLY A 43 20.25 -16.80 37.25
N ARG A 44 21.32 -17.15 36.55
CA ARG A 44 22.23 -16.20 35.94
C ARG A 44 22.22 -16.42 34.45
N LEU A 45 21.93 -15.35 33.73
CA LEU A 45 21.96 -15.28 32.28
C LEU A 45 22.94 -14.19 31.84
N SER A 46 23.48 -14.36 30.64
CA SER A 46 24.29 -13.35 29.96
C SER A 46 23.69 -13.10 28.59
N ILE A 47 23.58 -11.82 28.22
CA ILE A 47 23.25 -11.45 26.83
C ILE A 47 24.47 -11.81 25.99
N ILE A 48 24.27 -12.63 24.96
CA ILE A 48 25.31 -13.00 23.99
C ILE A 48 25.03 -12.39 22.61
N ASP A 49 23.99 -11.57 22.53
CA ASP A 49 23.62 -10.85 21.34
C ASP A 49 24.74 -9.89 20.93
N LYS A 50 25.24 -10.04 19.70
CA LYS A 50 26.30 -9.21 19.14
C LYS A 50 25.77 -7.89 18.58
N ASP A 51 24.45 -7.70 18.56
CA ASP A 51 23.78 -6.51 18.05
C ASP A 51 23.84 -5.32 19.00
N MET A 52 24.52 -5.46 20.14
CA MET A 52 24.78 -4.34 21.04
C MET A 52 25.76 -3.38 20.37
N LYS A 53 25.33 -2.12 20.20
CA LYS A 53 26.14 -1.11 19.51
C LYS A 53 27.28 -0.66 20.41
N SER A 54 28.38 -0.21 19.81
CA SER A 54 29.51 0.36 20.56
C SER A 54 29.04 1.56 21.38
N GLY A 55 29.29 1.54 22.69
CA GLY A 55 28.88 2.59 23.62
C GLY A 55 27.42 2.54 24.10
N GLU A 56 26.61 1.60 23.60
CA GLU A 56 25.21 1.44 24.04
C GLU A 56 25.14 0.89 25.46
N THR A 57 24.22 1.40 26.30
CA THR A 57 23.98 0.79 27.62
C THR A 57 23.08 -0.45 27.50
N ILE A 58 23.09 -1.33 28.51
CA ILE A 58 22.18 -2.49 28.52
C ILE A 58 20.71 -2.05 28.46
N ASN A 59 20.36 -0.94 29.13
CA ASN A 59 18.99 -0.44 29.14
C ASN A 59 18.55 0.06 27.77
N ASP A 60 19.43 0.75 27.03
CA ASP A 60 19.13 1.22 25.68
C ASP A 60 19.01 0.04 24.71
N PHE A 61 19.89 -0.95 24.83
CA PHE A 61 19.81 -2.19 24.07
C PHE A 61 18.47 -2.91 24.30
N LEU A 62 18.07 -3.10 25.57
CA LEU A 62 16.80 -3.73 25.93
C LEU A 62 15.60 -2.92 25.42
N SER A 63 15.63 -1.60 25.55
CA SER A 63 14.57 -0.70 25.09
C SER A 63 14.43 -0.74 23.57
N ARG A 64 15.54 -0.68 22.84
CA ARG A 64 15.55 -0.80 21.38
C ARG A 64 15.00 -2.13 20.90
N LYS A 65 15.43 -3.25 21.51
CA LYS A 65 14.91 -4.58 21.19
C LYS A 65 13.42 -4.71 21.55
N HIS A 66 12.98 -4.07 22.64
CA HIS A 66 11.56 -3.98 22.99
C HIS A 66 10.74 -3.23 21.95
N PHE A 67 11.11 -2.00 21.59
CA PHE A 67 10.34 -1.23 20.60
C PHE A 67 10.33 -1.87 19.21
N ARG A 68 11.43 -2.50 18.79
CA ARG A 68 11.49 -3.23 17.52
C ARG A 68 10.84 -4.62 17.56
N GLN A 69 10.40 -5.06 18.75
CA GLN A 69 9.85 -6.40 18.98
C GLN A 69 10.80 -7.51 18.50
N GLU A 70 12.11 -7.32 18.72
CA GLU A 70 13.16 -8.25 18.36
C GLU A 70 13.52 -9.18 19.53
N LYS A 71 13.69 -10.48 19.24
CA LYS A 71 14.18 -11.45 20.23
C LYS A 71 15.63 -11.16 20.62
N ILE A 72 15.96 -11.35 21.89
CA ILE A 72 17.32 -11.16 22.42
C ILE A 72 17.91 -12.51 22.72
N GLN A 73 19.04 -12.86 22.09
CA GLN A 73 19.69 -14.11 22.39
C GLN A 73 20.42 -14.04 23.74
N ILE A 74 20.16 -15.02 24.60
CA ILE A 74 20.78 -15.15 25.90
C ILE A 74 21.48 -16.50 26.05
N ASP A 75 22.51 -16.52 26.86
CA ASP A 75 23.16 -17.71 27.35
C ASP A 75 22.82 -17.89 28.82
N VAL A 76 22.21 -19.02 29.16
CA VAL A 76 21.75 -19.33 30.50
C VAL A 76 22.86 -20.11 31.21
N LYS A 77 23.54 -19.46 32.16
CA LYS A 77 24.63 -20.11 32.91
C LYS A 77 24.09 -21.11 33.93
N TYR A 78 23.01 -20.74 34.62
CA TYR A 78 22.26 -21.64 35.47
C TYR A 78 20.84 -21.13 35.71
N ILE A 79 19.92 -22.04 35.96
CA ILE A 79 18.60 -21.78 36.55
C ILE A 79 18.41 -22.81 37.68
N GLU A 80 17.91 -22.33 38.80
CA GLU A 80 17.52 -23.09 39.97
C GLU A 80 16.03 -22.95 40.17
N THR A 81 15.36 -24.09 40.36
CA THR A 81 13.95 -24.12 40.75
C THR A 81 13.85 -24.13 42.27
N TRP A 82 13.02 -23.25 42.80
CA TRP A 82 12.72 -23.14 44.23
C TRP A 82 11.22 -23.29 44.43
N ILE A 83 10.81 -24.12 45.37
CA ILE A 83 9.40 -24.28 45.75
C ILE A 83 9.27 -23.88 47.21
N GLY A 84 8.60 -22.76 47.46
CA GLY A 84 8.62 -22.11 48.77
C GLY A 84 10.03 -21.66 49.16
N LYS A 85 10.62 -22.31 50.17
CA LYS A 85 11.99 -22.05 50.64
C LYS A 85 12.98 -23.15 50.24
N GLU A 86 12.52 -24.20 49.59
CA GLU A 86 13.34 -25.37 49.28
C GLU A 86 13.84 -25.32 47.84
N LYS A 87 15.15 -25.52 47.67
CA LYS A 87 15.76 -25.67 46.35
C LYS A 87 15.51 -27.08 45.85
N VAL A 88 14.85 -27.17 44.70
CA VAL A 88 14.60 -28.45 44.04
C VAL A 88 15.79 -28.76 43.13
N ILE A 89 16.51 -29.82 43.46
CA ILE A 89 17.60 -30.35 42.63
C ILE A 89 17.06 -31.59 41.95
N ASP A 90 16.70 -31.44 40.69
CA ASP A 90 16.05 -32.50 39.92
C ASP A 90 16.72 -32.61 38.53
N PRO A 91 17.36 -33.74 38.21
CA PRO A 91 17.99 -33.96 36.91
C PRO A 91 16.97 -34.19 35.77
N LEU A 92 15.72 -34.51 36.08
CA LEU A 92 14.64 -34.74 35.10
C LEU A 92 13.84 -33.47 34.79
N SER A 93 14.08 -32.39 35.53
CA SER A 93 13.33 -31.15 35.37
C SER A 93 13.56 -30.53 34.00
N PHE A 94 12.54 -29.85 33.49
CA PHE A 94 12.61 -29.11 32.23
C PHE A 94 13.80 -28.15 32.22
N GLU A 95 14.03 -27.44 33.32
CA GLU A 95 15.03 -26.38 33.44
C GLU A 95 16.45 -26.94 33.25
N GLN A 96 16.79 -28.07 33.87
CA GLN A 96 18.14 -28.64 33.74
C GLN A 96 18.42 -29.21 32.34
N ASN A 97 17.42 -29.79 31.69
CA ASN A 97 17.57 -30.33 30.33
C ASN A 97 17.56 -29.22 29.27
N ALA A 98 16.72 -28.20 29.45
CA ALA A 98 16.66 -27.07 28.53
C ALA A 98 17.93 -26.20 28.55
N ILE A 99 18.62 -26.07 29.69
CA ILE A 99 19.87 -25.30 29.80
C ILE A 99 20.98 -25.92 28.94
N LYS A 100 21.10 -27.25 28.93
CA LYS A 100 22.23 -27.96 28.29
C LYS A 100 22.17 -27.98 26.77
N GLU A 101 20.96 -27.94 26.19
CA GLU A 101 20.76 -28.16 24.75
C GLU A 101 20.05 -27.00 24.04
N GLY A 102 19.45 -26.07 24.80
CA GLY A 102 18.58 -25.03 24.26
C GLY A 102 19.32 -23.78 23.80
N LYS A 103 18.82 -23.18 22.70
CA LYS A 103 19.06 -21.76 22.40
C LYS A 103 17.99 -20.94 23.10
N TRP A 104 18.41 -20.02 23.95
CA TRP A 104 17.51 -19.24 24.77
C TRP A 104 17.34 -17.83 24.22
N TYR A 105 16.10 -17.35 24.26
CA TYR A 105 15.75 -16.01 23.82
C TYR A 105 14.88 -15.33 24.87
N MET A 106 15.16 -14.06 25.15
CA MET A 106 14.19 -13.18 25.79
C MET A 106 13.29 -12.62 24.71
N LEU A 107 11.98 -12.80 24.88
CA LEU A 107 10.98 -12.18 24.04
C LEU A 107 10.61 -10.83 24.65
N PRO A 108 10.59 -9.75 23.86
CA PRO A 108 10.14 -8.47 24.36
C PRO A 108 8.66 -8.54 24.73
N ALA A 109 8.27 -7.78 25.77
CA ALA A 109 6.87 -7.60 26.10
C ALA A 109 6.13 -6.98 24.90
N PRO A 110 4.84 -7.30 24.69
CA PRO A 110 4.04 -6.68 23.64
C PRO A 110 3.95 -5.16 23.88
N LEU A 111 3.98 -4.38 22.80
CA LEU A 111 3.78 -2.94 22.87
C LEU A 111 2.34 -2.61 23.32
N PRO A 112 2.15 -1.50 24.05
CA PRO A 112 0.81 -1.00 24.35
C PRO A 112 0.05 -0.71 23.04
N PRO A 113 -1.30 -0.81 23.01
CA PRO A 113 -2.10 -0.51 21.82
C PRO A 113 -1.74 0.84 21.18
N PRO A 114 -1.86 0.98 19.85
CA PRO A 114 -1.52 2.22 19.17
C PRO A 114 -2.60 3.28 19.44
N ILE A 115 -2.20 4.55 19.38
CA ILE A 115 -3.16 5.64 19.23
C ILE A 115 -3.61 5.65 17.78
N LYS A 116 -4.93 5.51 17.56
CA LYS A 116 -5.51 5.63 16.23
C LYS A 116 -5.75 7.11 15.96
N ALA A 117 -5.07 7.66 14.97
CA ALA A 117 -5.10 9.08 14.70
C ALA A 117 -5.43 9.37 13.24
N LYS A 118 -5.86 10.60 12.96
CA LYS A 118 -5.86 11.19 11.62
C LYS A 118 -4.94 12.40 11.58
N LEU A 119 -4.31 12.64 10.44
CA LEU A 119 -3.49 13.82 10.17
C LEU A 119 -4.27 14.80 9.30
N VAL A 120 -4.49 16.00 9.82
CA VAL A 120 -5.23 17.08 9.16
C VAL A 120 -4.33 18.29 9.02
N ALA A 121 -4.33 18.92 7.84
CA ALA A 121 -3.80 20.26 7.68
C ALA A 121 -4.92 21.29 7.81
N THR A 122 -4.71 22.28 8.66
CA THR A 122 -5.62 23.42 8.86
C THR A 122 -4.95 24.70 8.34
N GLY A 123 -5.69 25.43 7.50
CA GLY A 123 -5.24 26.62 6.80
C GLY A 123 -6.44 27.39 6.25
N LEU A 124 -6.39 27.79 4.97
CA LEU A 124 -7.57 28.38 4.29
C LEU A 124 -8.72 27.38 4.16
N GLU A 125 -8.40 26.10 3.98
CA GLU A 125 -9.33 24.98 3.96
C GLU A 125 -8.79 23.85 4.84
N ASN A 126 -9.67 23.12 5.51
CA ASN A 126 -9.27 21.95 6.28
C ASN A 126 -9.11 20.76 5.33
N ASN A 127 -7.90 20.24 5.20
CA ASN A 127 -7.60 19.10 4.35
C ASN A 127 -7.17 17.89 5.19
N VAL A 128 -7.83 16.75 5.00
CA VAL A 128 -7.41 15.50 5.64
C VAL A 128 -6.32 14.87 4.78
N ILE A 129 -5.10 14.80 5.31
CA ILE A 129 -3.95 14.20 4.62
C ILE A 129 -4.00 12.68 4.78
N ILE A 130 -4.28 12.21 6.00
CA ILE A 130 -4.38 10.78 6.31
C ILE A 130 -5.55 10.55 7.26
N ASP A 131 -6.50 9.72 6.82
CA ASP A 131 -7.69 9.37 7.60
C ASP A 131 -7.43 8.38 8.74
N TYR A 132 -6.36 7.57 8.64
CA TYR A 132 -6.05 6.53 9.61
C TYR A 132 -4.54 6.24 9.75
N LEU A 133 -4.01 6.50 10.94
CA LEU A 133 -2.65 6.21 11.39
C LEU A 133 -2.67 5.46 12.72
N GLU A 134 -1.82 4.45 12.87
CA GLU A 134 -1.58 3.77 14.13
C GLU A 134 -0.24 4.21 14.71
N LEU A 135 -0.27 5.18 15.63
CA LEU A 135 0.92 5.78 16.22
C LEU A 135 1.33 5.07 17.50
N ARG A 136 2.63 4.78 17.62
CA ARG A 136 3.26 4.23 18.83
C ARG A 136 4.57 4.93 19.10
N THR A 137 5.00 4.89 20.35
CA THR A 137 6.40 5.14 20.68
C THR A 137 7.25 4.02 20.10
N THR A 138 8.17 4.36 19.19
CA THR A 138 9.07 3.40 18.52
C THR A 138 10.52 3.54 18.95
N ASN A 139 10.86 4.62 19.65
CA ASN A 139 12.17 4.78 20.26
C ASN A 139 12.12 5.75 21.44
N ILE A 140 12.98 5.51 22.42
CA ILE A 140 13.26 6.41 23.52
C ILE A 140 14.77 6.37 23.74
N ASN A 141 15.43 7.52 23.71
CA ASN A 141 16.81 7.71 24.14
C ASN A 141 16.81 8.63 25.36
N GLN A 142 17.15 8.09 26.53
CA GLN A 142 17.17 8.88 27.77
C GLN A 142 18.38 9.81 27.85
N GLU A 143 19.54 9.40 27.32
CA GLU A 143 20.77 10.19 27.35
C GLU A 143 20.64 11.45 26.47
N GLU A 144 20.08 11.28 25.27
CA GLU A 144 19.82 12.40 24.34
C GLU A 144 18.50 13.12 24.63
N ASN A 145 17.69 12.60 25.56
CA ASN A 145 16.37 13.12 25.90
C ASN A 145 15.41 13.19 24.68
N ILE A 146 15.38 12.12 23.90
CA ILE A 146 14.60 12.01 22.64
C ILE A 146 13.54 10.92 22.76
N GLY A 147 12.33 11.22 22.31
CA GLY A 147 11.25 10.25 22.09
C GLY A 147 10.82 10.24 20.63
N VAL A 148 10.58 9.06 20.04
CA VAL A 148 10.08 8.93 18.66
C VAL A 148 8.70 8.30 18.67
N ILE A 149 7.75 8.97 18.04
CA ILE A 149 6.39 8.47 17.80
C ILE A 149 6.21 8.27 16.29
N SER A 150 5.83 7.07 15.86
CA SER A 150 5.64 6.79 14.44
C SER A 150 4.62 5.68 14.18
N ASN A 151 4.24 5.51 12.92
CA ASN A 151 3.42 4.40 12.45
C ASN A 151 4.27 3.29 11.78
N GLU A 152 5.55 3.15 12.13
CA GLU A 152 6.46 2.17 11.48
C GLU A 152 5.92 0.74 11.51
N HIS A 153 5.26 0.35 12.59
CA HIS A 153 4.65 -0.98 12.76
C HIS A 153 3.34 -1.20 11.97
N GLN A 154 2.72 -0.14 11.43
CA GLN A 154 1.50 -0.21 10.63
C GLN A 154 1.82 -0.58 9.17
N LYS A 155 1.90 -1.88 8.88
CA LYS A 155 2.34 -2.40 7.57
C LYS A 155 1.43 -2.01 6.39
N ASN A 156 0.13 -1.86 6.63
CA ASN A 156 -0.85 -1.54 5.60
C ASN A 156 -0.98 -0.04 5.31
N SER A 157 -0.18 0.82 5.96
CA SER A 157 -0.17 2.25 5.65
C SER A 157 0.77 2.53 4.46
N PRO A 158 0.32 3.29 3.45
CA PRO A 158 1.15 3.66 2.31
C PRO A 158 2.35 4.55 2.65
N VAL A 159 2.33 5.16 3.83
CA VAL A 159 3.32 6.15 4.26
C VAL A 159 3.87 5.81 5.64
N VAL A 160 5.08 6.29 5.90
CA VAL A 160 5.71 6.30 7.21
C VAL A 160 5.78 7.75 7.69
N PHE A 161 5.05 8.03 8.75
CA PHE A 161 5.03 9.28 9.47
C PHE A 161 5.75 9.11 10.81
N SER A 162 6.68 10.01 11.12
CA SER A 162 7.47 9.97 12.35
C SER A 162 7.64 11.37 12.93
N LEU A 163 7.47 11.47 14.25
CA LEU A 163 7.72 12.64 15.06
C LEU A 163 8.86 12.34 16.03
N THR A 164 9.94 13.10 15.93
CA THR A 164 11.06 13.04 16.88
C THR A 164 10.94 14.22 17.84
N LEU A 165 10.61 13.92 19.09
CA LEU A 165 10.44 14.90 20.17
C LEU A 165 11.77 15.06 20.91
N LYS A 166 12.37 16.24 20.85
CA LYS A 166 13.55 16.59 21.67
C LYS A 166 13.11 17.11 23.03
N ASN A 167 13.95 16.92 24.05
CA ASN A 167 13.68 17.28 25.44
C ASN A 167 12.45 16.57 26.05
N PHE A 168 12.19 15.33 25.63
CA PHE A 168 10.97 14.57 25.94
C PHE A 168 10.69 14.39 27.44
N PHE A 169 11.74 14.29 28.27
CA PHE A 169 11.70 14.06 29.72
C PHE A 169 11.91 15.33 30.55
N ASN A 170 12.17 16.49 29.93
CA ASN A 170 12.32 17.72 30.70
C ASN A 170 10.94 18.27 31.08
N ASN A 171 10.66 18.31 32.39
CA ASN A 171 9.42 18.84 32.96
C ASN A 171 9.31 20.39 32.89
N ASP A 172 10.33 21.09 32.39
CA ASP A 172 10.28 22.53 32.11
C ASP A 172 9.50 22.85 30.82
N LEU A 173 8.33 22.23 30.65
CA LEU A 173 7.32 22.60 29.67
C LEU A 173 6.64 23.90 30.11
N THR A 174 7.42 24.97 30.28
CA THR A 174 6.92 26.30 30.61
C THR A 174 5.90 26.82 29.59
N ASN A 175 5.85 26.23 28.38
CA ASN A 175 4.93 26.59 27.30
C ASN A 175 4.27 25.40 26.55
N ASN A 176 4.35 24.15 27.03
CA ASN A 176 3.84 22.96 26.29
C ASN A 176 4.34 22.83 24.84
N ARG A 177 5.55 23.32 24.53
CA ARG A 177 6.14 23.28 23.18
C ARG A 177 7.34 22.35 23.17
N PHE A 178 7.39 21.47 22.17
CA PHE A 178 8.55 20.65 21.87
C PHE A 178 9.27 21.19 20.63
N ASP A 179 10.58 21.00 20.56
CA ASP A 179 11.32 21.04 19.30
C ASP A 179 11.14 19.67 18.64
N ILE A 180 10.60 19.66 17.42
CA ILE A 180 10.08 18.47 16.76
C ILE A 180 10.67 18.37 15.36
N ASP A 181 11.27 17.23 15.06
CA ASP A 181 11.64 16.86 13.70
C ASP A 181 10.57 15.90 13.14
N MET A 182 9.87 16.35 12.11
CA MET A 182 8.78 15.62 11.45
C MET A 182 9.32 15.00 10.15
N LYS A 183 9.20 13.68 10.03
CA LYS A 183 9.57 12.94 8.83
C LYS A 183 8.34 12.28 8.21
N PHE A 184 8.23 12.43 6.91
CA PHE A 184 7.15 11.88 6.10
C PHE A 184 7.75 11.25 4.85
N LYS A 185 7.48 9.97 4.60
CA LYS A 185 7.93 9.28 3.39
C LYS A 185 6.93 8.23 2.94
N ILE A 186 6.99 7.89 1.65
CA ILE A 186 6.29 6.72 1.12
C ILE A 186 6.96 5.46 1.66
N ARG A 187 6.17 4.43 1.97
CA ARG A 187 6.67 3.11 2.36
C ARG A 187 7.11 2.36 1.11
N GLU A 188 8.23 1.63 1.19
CA GLU A 188 8.83 0.90 0.07
C GLU A 188 7.82 0.02 -0.71
N ASP A 189 7.00 -0.75 0.00
CA ASP A 189 5.95 -1.61 -0.60
C ASP A 189 4.85 -0.85 -1.37
N PHE A 190 4.78 0.47 -1.21
CA PHE A 190 3.78 1.36 -1.80
C PHE A 190 4.40 2.41 -2.74
N GLU A 191 5.71 2.34 -2.99
CA GLU A 191 6.36 3.22 -3.95
C GLU A 191 5.66 3.15 -5.31
N ARG A 192 5.54 4.32 -5.95
CA ARG A 192 4.90 4.51 -7.26
C ARG A 192 3.43 4.10 -7.31
N THR A 193 2.77 3.86 -6.18
CA THR A 193 1.31 3.69 -6.17
C THR A 193 0.61 5.04 -6.20
N VAL A 194 -0.49 5.13 -6.95
CA VAL A 194 -1.26 6.39 -7.09
C VAL A 194 -1.69 6.94 -5.72
N MET A 195 -2.14 6.07 -4.81
CA MET A 195 -2.59 6.47 -3.47
C MET A 195 -1.46 7.08 -2.63
N ALA A 196 -0.29 6.43 -2.60
CA ALA A 196 0.82 6.92 -1.78
C ALA A 196 1.35 8.26 -2.27
N GLU A 197 1.46 8.45 -3.58
CA GLU A 197 1.89 9.71 -4.19
C GLU A 197 0.89 10.84 -3.89
N ILE A 198 -0.42 10.59 -3.96
CA ILE A 198 -1.43 11.60 -3.59
C ILE A 198 -1.26 12.04 -2.13
N ILE A 199 -1.13 11.08 -1.21
CA ILE A 199 -0.97 11.36 0.22
C ILE A 199 0.31 12.18 0.46
N PHE A 200 1.42 11.77 -0.17
CA PHE A 200 2.71 12.44 -0.05
C PHE A 200 2.68 13.87 -0.60
N LEU A 201 2.16 14.08 -1.82
CA LEU A 201 2.08 15.40 -2.42
C LEU A 201 1.12 16.33 -1.68
N ASN A 202 0.01 15.82 -1.14
CA ASN A 202 -0.87 16.60 -0.27
C ASN A 202 -0.14 17.05 1.01
N PHE A 203 0.65 16.17 1.62
CA PHE A 203 1.49 16.54 2.76
C PHE A 203 2.48 17.65 2.38
N ILE A 204 3.24 17.48 1.29
CA ILE A 204 4.21 18.49 0.82
C ILE A 204 3.52 19.83 0.53
N LYS A 205 2.40 19.82 -0.21
CA LYS A 205 1.61 21.03 -0.51
C LYS A 205 1.22 21.78 0.78
N CYS A 206 0.75 21.05 1.79
CA CYS A 206 0.38 21.64 3.07
C CYS A 206 1.60 22.22 3.83
N THR A 207 2.79 21.60 3.72
CA THR A 207 4.01 22.15 4.31
C THR A 207 4.47 23.44 3.63
N ILE A 208 4.47 23.51 2.30
CA ILE A 208 4.83 24.70 1.52
C ILE A 208 3.89 25.87 1.85
N ASN A 209 2.59 25.58 1.99
CA ASN A 209 1.59 26.57 2.37
C ASN A 209 1.62 26.97 3.86
N ASN A 210 2.60 26.49 4.65
CA ASN A 210 2.71 26.72 6.09
C ASN A 210 1.42 26.40 6.86
N SER A 211 0.66 25.40 6.41
CA SER A 211 -0.58 24.96 7.07
C SER A 211 -0.26 24.30 8.41
N SER A 212 -1.07 24.53 9.42
CA SER A 212 -0.91 23.87 10.72
C SER A 212 -1.28 22.39 10.58
N MET A 213 -0.41 21.50 11.05
CA MET A 213 -0.58 20.05 11.00
C MET A 213 -1.09 19.57 12.35
N ILE A 214 -2.27 18.97 12.36
CA ILE A 214 -2.97 18.51 13.56
C ILE A 214 -3.09 16.99 13.53
N LEU A 215 -2.72 16.33 14.63
CA LEU A 215 -3.13 14.95 14.88
C LEU A 215 -4.30 14.92 15.85
N SER A 216 -5.39 14.30 15.40
CA SER A 216 -6.57 14.05 16.22
C SER A 216 -6.68 12.57 16.52
N ASP A 217 -6.91 12.22 17.78
CA ASP A 217 -7.27 10.86 18.18
C ASP A 217 -8.67 10.53 17.64
N LEU A 218 -8.80 9.41 16.93
CA LEU A 218 -10.04 8.96 16.34
C LEU A 218 -11.03 8.41 17.37
N GLU A 219 -10.55 7.91 18.51
CA GLU A 219 -11.42 7.35 19.55
C GLU A 219 -12.03 8.45 20.43
N SER A 220 -11.23 9.43 20.84
CA SER A 220 -11.69 10.54 21.70
C SER A 220 -12.12 11.80 20.93
N GLY A 221 -11.69 11.97 19.68
CA GLY A 221 -11.88 13.19 18.89
C GLY A 221 -10.99 14.36 19.31
N VAL A 222 -10.08 14.16 20.27
CA VAL A 222 -9.22 15.21 20.83
C VAL A 222 -7.98 15.41 19.97
N ASN A 223 -7.65 16.67 19.69
CA ASN A 223 -6.36 17.04 19.11
C ASN A 223 -5.27 16.93 20.17
N PHE A 224 -4.27 16.08 19.95
CA PHE A 224 -3.18 15.87 20.90
C PHE A 224 -1.83 16.40 20.40
N PHE A 225 -1.78 16.84 19.14
CA PHE A 225 -0.60 17.42 18.53
C PHE A 225 -1.01 18.48 17.52
N GLU A 226 -0.30 19.61 17.54
CA GLU A 226 -0.39 20.66 16.56
C GLU A 226 1.02 21.20 16.29
N ALA A 227 1.41 21.27 15.02
CA ALA A 227 2.68 21.84 14.62
C ALA A 227 2.53 22.62 13.32
N GLN A 228 3.17 23.78 13.25
CA GLN A 228 3.32 24.48 11.98
C GLN A 228 4.68 24.11 11.38
N PRO A 229 4.72 23.27 10.34
CA PRO A 229 5.97 22.94 9.66
C PRO A 229 6.53 24.21 9.01
N SER A 230 7.80 24.49 9.25
CA SER A 230 8.55 25.46 8.47
C SER A 230 9.17 24.73 7.29
N ALA A 231 8.70 25.00 6.07
CA ALA A 231 9.32 24.46 4.87
C ALA A 231 10.73 25.07 4.72
N SER A 232 11.77 24.32 5.09
CA SER A 232 13.15 24.65 4.73
C SER A 232 13.44 24.04 3.36
N ASP A 233 13.71 24.88 2.37
CA ASP A 233 14.32 24.53 1.08
C ASP A 233 13.67 23.35 0.33
N THR A 234 12.39 23.45 0.00
CA THR A 234 11.78 22.57 -1.02
C THR A 234 11.74 23.26 -2.38
N ASP A 235 12.45 22.72 -3.38
CA ASP A 235 12.43 23.20 -4.78
C ASP A 235 11.11 22.93 -5.52
N TYR A 236 10.08 22.45 -4.82
CA TYR A 236 8.80 22.12 -5.42
C TYR A 236 7.96 23.39 -5.64
N ASP A 237 7.55 23.57 -6.89
CA ASP A 237 6.56 24.57 -7.27
C ASP A 237 5.12 24.07 -7.00
N ILE A 238 4.27 24.94 -6.46
CA ILE A 238 2.88 24.61 -6.10
C ILE A 238 2.07 24.27 -7.35
N GLU A 239 2.26 25.00 -8.45
CA GLU A 239 1.51 24.75 -9.69
C GLU A 239 1.83 23.35 -10.24
N SER A 240 3.11 22.97 -10.26
CA SER A 240 3.55 21.62 -10.63
C SER A 240 2.94 20.52 -9.75
N ILE A 241 2.86 20.75 -8.43
CA ILE A 241 2.18 19.82 -7.51
C ILE A 241 0.69 19.68 -7.87
N ASP A 242 0.01 20.78 -8.18
CA ASP A 242 -1.42 20.78 -8.48
C ASP A 242 -1.74 20.08 -9.81
N GLU A 243 -0.92 20.29 -10.83
CA GLU A 243 -1.01 19.55 -12.09
C GLU A 243 -0.82 18.05 -11.86
N ARG A 244 0.19 17.67 -11.06
CA ARG A 244 0.47 16.27 -10.73
C ARG A 244 -0.66 15.64 -9.93
N LEU A 245 -1.20 16.35 -8.93
CA LEU A 245 -2.35 15.89 -8.14
C LEU A 245 -3.60 15.72 -9.00
N SER A 246 -3.85 16.60 -9.97
CA SER A 246 -4.97 16.48 -10.91
C SER A 246 -4.86 15.17 -11.72
N LEU A 247 -3.69 14.89 -12.31
CA LEU A 247 -3.43 13.63 -13.00
C LEU A 247 -3.63 12.41 -12.08
N LEU A 248 -3.06 12.44 -10.88
CA LEU A 248 -3.18 11.32 -9.93
C LEU A 248 -4.62 11.09 -9.47
N ASN A 249 -5.41 12.15 -9.27
CA ASN A 249 -6.83 12.02 -8.94
C ASN A 249 -7.65 11.43 -10.09
N ASN A 250 -7.31 11.75 -11.33
CA ASN A 250 -7.88 11.10 -12.50
C ASN A 250 -7.53 9.60 -12.52
N LEU A 251 -6.26 9.25 -12.29
CA LEU A 251 -5.81 7.86 -12.20
C LEU A 251 -6.53 7.09 -11.09
N ARG A 252 -6.67 7.70 -9.90
CA ARG A 252 -7.40 7.11 -8.76
C ARG A 252 -8.86 6.81 -9.11
N SER A 253 -9.48 7.69 -9.89
CA SER A 253 -10.87 7.51 -10.33
C SER A 253 -10.99 6.33 -11.31
N ILE A 254 -10.02 6.18 -12.21
CA ILE A 254 -9.92 5.03 -13.12
C ILE A 254 -9.68 3.73 -12.33
N GLU A 255 -8.71 3.72 -11.40
CA GLU A 255 -8.48 2.56 -10.51
C GLU A 255 -9.77 2.10 -9.82
N HIS A 256 -10.54 3.05 -9.30
CA HIS A 256 -11.79 2.76 -8.60
C HIS A 256 -12.87 2.20 -9.54
N TYR A 257 -13.06 2.82 -10.71
CA TYR A 257 -14.09 2.41 -11.67
C TYR A 257 -13.84 1.02 -12.26
N PHE A 258 -12.57 0.72 -12.61
CA PHE A 258 -12.20 -0.55 -13.23
C PHE A 258 -11.75 -1.62 -12.21
N GLY A 259 -11.61 -1.27 -10.93
CA GLY A 259 -11.16 -2.21 -9.89
C GLY A 259 -9.70 -2.63 -10.03
N VAL A 260 -8.84 -1.74 -10.51
CA VAL A 260 -7.41 -2.01 -10.77
C VAL A 260 -6.49 -1.18 -9.88
N LYS A 261 -5.19 -1.49 -9.89
CA LYS A 261 -4.14 -0.73 -9.22
C LYS A 261 -3.00 -0.43 -10.18
N PHE A 262 -2.68 0.85 -10.31
CA PHE A 262 -1.61 1.32 -11.16
C PHE A 262 -0.29 1.42 -10.38
N HIS A 263 0.79 1.11 -11.08
CA HIS A 263 2.15 1.34 -10.63
C HIS A 263 2.82 2.33 -11.59
N LEU A 264 2.98 3.56 -11.14
CA LEU A 264 3.40 4.69 -11.95
C LEU A 264 4.79 4.46 -12.56
N PRO A 265 4.96 4.71 -13.86
CA PRO A 265 6.27 4.67 -14.48
C PRO A 265 7.06 5.93 -14.14
N ASP A 266 8.37 5.88 -14.37
CA ASP A 266 9.23 7.06 -14.24
C ASP A 266 8.89 8.14 -15.28
N ASN A 267 8.49 7.72 -16.48
CA ASN A 267 8.05 8.59 -17.57
C ASN A 267 6.83 8.01 -18.26
N MET A 268 5.93 8.87 -18.72
CA MET A 268 4.76 8.49 -19.51
C MET A 268 5.08 8.56 -21.01
N ALA A 269 4.64 7.56 -21.75
CA ALA A 269 4.68 7.54 -23.21
C ALA A 269 3.40 8.17 -23.80
N ASP A 270 3.44 8.59 -25.07
CA ASP A 270 2.27 9.14 -25.78
C ASP A 270 1.07 8.17 -25.76
N GLU A 271 1.34 6.87 -25.85
CA GLU A 271 0.32 5.81 -25.77
C GLU A 271 -0.39 5.78 -24.41
N ASP A 272 0.31 6.10 -23.31
CA ASP A 272 -0.30 6.17 -21.98
C ASP A 272 -1.36 7.27 -21.92
N PHE A 273 -1.11 8.42 -22.56
CA PHE A 273 -2.07 9.52 -22.62
C PHE A 273 -3.31 9.16 -23.45
N VAL A 274 -3.12 8.45 -24.58
CA VAL A 274 -4.23 7.95 -25.41
C VAL A 274 -5.06 6.94 -24.62
N ASN A 275 -4.41 5.99 -23.95
CA ASN A 275 -5.08 5.00 -23.11
C ASN A 275 -5.87 5.65 -21.97
N LEU A 276 -5.30 6.68 -21.32
CA LEU A 276 -6.00 7.46 -20.31
C LEU A 276 -7.25 8.17 -20.83
N GLU A 277 -7.17 8.76 -22.02
CA GLU A 277 -8.32 9.41 -22.65
C GLU A 277 -9.43 8.40 -22.95
N ILE A 278 -9.08 7.22 -23.47
CA ILE A 278 -10.04 6.14 -23.73
C ILE A 278 -10.73 5.69 -22.44
N LEU A 279 -9.95 5.41 -21.38
CA LEU A 279 -10.50 4.96 -20.09
C LEU A 279 -11.42 6.02 -19.46
N ARG A 280 -11.05 7.30 -19.55
CA ARG A 280 -11.92 8.39 -19.10
C ARG A 280 -13.20 8.50 -19.93
N ALA A 281 -13.10 8.35 -21.25
CA ALA A 281 -14.27 8.38 -22.13
C ALA A 281 -15.26 7.25 -21.79
N ILE A 282 -14.77 6.06 -21.44
CA ILE A 282 -15.62 4.96 -20.94
C ILE A 282 -16.35 5.37 -19.65
N MET A 283 -15.63 5.94 -18.67
CA MET A 283 -16.22 6.35 -17.38
C MET A 283 -17.28 7.45 -17.54
N GLU A 284 -17.07 8.36 -18.48
CA GLU A 284 -17.93 9.52 -18.72
C GLU A 284 -19.05 9.24 -19.75
N ASP A 285 -19.12 8.02 -20.32
CA ASP A 285 -19.99 7.64 -21.45
C ASP A 285 -19.88 8.62 -22.64
N LYS A 286 -18.65 8.98 -22.99
CA LYS A 286 -18.32 9.92 -24.07
C LYS A 286 -17.65 9.23 -25.26
N GLU A 287 -17.77 9.88 -26.41
CA GLU A 287 -17.03 9.50 -27.61
C GLU A 287 -15.67 10.20 -27.62
N VAL A 288 -14.63 9.45 -28.00
CA VAL A 288 -13.33 10.02 -28.36
C VAL A 288 -13.39 10.44 -29.82
N VAL A 289 -13.06 11.70 -30.10
CA VAL A 289 -13.14 12.25 -31.45
C VAL A 289 -11.75 12.46 -32.00
N THR A 290 -11.45 11.81 -33.11
CA THR A 290 -10.16 11.88 -33.81
C THR A 290 -10.34 12.23 -35.28
N GLY A 291 -9.24 12.45 -35.99
CA GLY A 291 -9.24 12.60 -37.45
C GLY A 291 -9.36 11.25 -38.16
N ILE A 292 -9.91 11.28 -39.37
CA ILE A 292 -9.98 10.12 -40.25
C ILE A 292 -8.58 9.94 -40.88
N GLY A 293 -7.95 8.81 -40.58
CA GLY A 293 -6.72 8.36 -41.25
C GLY A 293 -7.05 7.55 -42.51
N ASP A 294 -6.34 6.43 -42.71
CA ASP A 294 -6.63 5.50 -43.79
C ASP A 294 -7.87 4.64 -43.47
N LEU A 295 -8.99 4.95 -44.11
CA LEU A 295 -10.24 4.18 -43.99
C LEU A 295 -10.48 3.38 -45.27
N SER A 296 -10.69 2.07 -45.13
CA SER A 296 -11.06 1.21 -46.26
C SER A 296 -12.01 0.10 -45.81
N ALA A 297 -12.86 -0.36 -46.72
CA ALA A 297 -13.75 -1.50 -46.51
C ALA A 297 -13.67 -2.47 -47.69
N THR A 298 -13.93 -3.75 -47.43
CA THR A 298 -14.00 -4.78 -48.46
C THR A 298 -15.44 -5.22 -48.66
N PHE A 299 -15.84 -5.33 -49.92
CA PHE A 299 -17.19 -5.70 -50.33
C PHE A 299 -17.14 -6.99 -51.13
N ASN A 300 -18.01 -7.93 -50.79
CA ASN A 300 -18.20 -9.20 -51.49
C ASN A 300 -19.50 -9.24 -52.31
N GLY A 301 -20.31 -8.17 -52.25
CA GLY A 301 -21.58 -8.04 -52.98
C GLY A 301 -21.56 -6.84 -53.92
N VAL A 302 -21.82 -7.09 -55.20
CA VAL A 302 -21.76 -6.07 -56.25
C VAL A 302 -22.94 -5.11 -56.18
N ASP A 303 -24.15 -5.59 -55.91
CA ASP A 303 -25.35 -4.74 -55.95
C ASP A 303 -25.37 -3.71 -54.83
N GLY A 304 -24.93 -4.09 -53.63
CA GLY A 304 -24.78 -3.16 -52.50
C GLY A 304 -23.70 -2.11 -52.77
N LEU A 305 -22.59 -2.51 -53.39
CA LEU A 305 -21.52 -1.59 -53.73
C LEU A 305 -21.92 -0.60 -54.85
N LYS A 306 -22.66 -1.06 -55.87
CA LYS A 306 -23.20 -0.16 -56.92
C LYS A 306 -24.09 0.93 -56.32
N ARG A 307 -25.04 0.55 -55.46
CA ARG A 307 -25.91 1.50 -54.75
C ARG A 307 -25.12 2.49 -53.91
N LEU A 308 -24.10 2.01 -53.19
CA LEU A 308 -23.24 2.87 -52.39
C LEU A 308 -22.50 3.91 -53.25
N ILE A 309 -22.00 3.53 -54.42
CA ILE A 309 -21.31 4.46 -55.33
C ILE A 309 -22.27 5.52 -55.86
N ASP A 310 -23.45 5.11 -56.29
CA ASP A 310 -24.45 6.02 -56.84
C ASP A 310 -24.95 7.01 -55.76
N ASP A 311 -25.24 6.52 -54.54
CA ASP A 311 -25.65 7.37 -53.41
C ASP A 311 -24.54 8.34 -52.97
N ALA A 312 -23.27 7.92 -53.09
CA ALA A 312 -22.11 8.72 -52.70
C ALA A 312 -21.80 9.90 -53.64
N GLU A 313 -22.37 9.91 -54.85
CA GLU A 313 -22.23 11.05 -55.77
C GLU A 313 -23.11 12.24 -55.35
N GLU A 314 -24.26 11.99 -54.74
CA GLU A 314 -25.21 13.02 -54.33
C GLU A 314 -25.12 13.39 -52.85
N LYS A 315 -24.71 12.46 -51.99
CA LYS A 315 -24.74 12.62 -50.53
C LYS A 315 -23.45 12.14 -49.89
N SER A 316 -23.12 12.72 -48.75
CA SER A 316 -22.00 12.23 -47.95
C SER A 316 -22.37 10.94 -47.22
N ILE A 317 -21.40 10.04 -47.08
CA ILE A 317 -21.62 8.72 -46.49
C ILE A 317 -21.37 8.80 -44.97
N LYS A 318 -22.19 8.07 -44.21
CA LYS A 318 -21.96 7.76 -42.80
C LYS A 318 -21.74 6.27 -42.62
N ILE A 319 -20.63 5.90 -41.99
CA ILE A 319 -20.33 4.50 -41.62
C ILE A 319 -20.35 4.39 -40.10
N THR A 320 -21.14 3.45 -39.59
CA THR A 320 -21.07 3.02 -38.20
C THR A 320 -20.75 1.53 -38.16
N ALA A 321 -19.76 1.15 -37.36
CA ALA A 321 -19.37 -0.24 -37.21
C ALA A 321 -18.85 -0.52 -35.80
N GLY A 322 -19.12 -1.74 -35.32
CA GLY A 322 -18.51 -2.29 -34.11
C GLY A 322 -17.31 -3.14 -34.48
N SER A 323 -16.25 -3.07 -33.68
CA SER A 323 -15.15 -4.01 -33.78
C SER A 323 -15.58 -5.38 -33.27
N SER A 324 -15.32 -6.44 -34.02
CA SER A 324 -15.47 -7.83 -33.55
C SER A 324 -14.39 -8.23 -32.55
N ASN A 325 -13.23 -7.56 -32.62
CA ASN A 325 -12.14 -7.74 -31.66
C ASN A 325 -12.30 -6.76 -30.51
N GLN A 326 -12.17 -7.26 -29.29
CA GLN A 326 -12.12 -6.43 -28.11
C GLN A 326 -10.71 -5.85 -27.92
N LEU A 327 -10.65 -4.61 -27.46
CA LEU A 327 -9.42 -3.95 -27.09
C LEU A 327 -9.05 -4.34 -25.64
N ASN A 328 -7.76 -4.55 -25.42
CA ASN A 328 -7.17 -4.66 -24.09
C ASN A 328 -6.21 -3.48 -23.91
N ILE A 329 -6.37 -2.74 -22.82
CA ILE A 329 -5.49 -1.63 -22.47
C ILE A 329 -4.56 -2.09 -21.36
N ASN A 330 -3.25 -1.97 -21.59
CA ASN A 330 -2.26 -2.06 -20.53
C ASN A 330 -1.81 -0.65 -20.20
N LEU A 331 -2.00 -0.25 -18.94
CA LEU A 331 -1.58 1.04 -18.45
C LEU A 331 -0.95 0.86 -17.08
N PHE A 332 0.30 1.29 -16.94
CA PHE A 332 1.02 1.32 -15.66
C PHE A 332 1.00 -0.02 -14.91
N GLY A 333 1.18 -1.12 -15.66
CA GLY A 333 1.21 -2.49 -15.12
C GLY A 333 -0.17 -3.10 -14.82
N ALA A 334 -1.26 -2.38 -15.06
CA ALA A 334 -2.61 -2.91 -14.96
C ALA A 334 -3.20 -3.22 -16.34
N GLU A 335 -3.91 -4.34 -16.45
CA GLU A 335 -4.57 -4.76 -17.68
C GLU A 335 -6.09 -4.60 -17.54
N ILE A 336 -6.70 -3.86 -18.47
CA ILE A 336 -8.13 -3.63 -18.57
C ILE A 336 -8.61 -4.27 -19.87
N ASN A 337 -9.36 -5.36 -19.72
CA ASN A 337 -9.72 -6.25 -20.82
C ASN A 337 -11.18 -6.09 -21.28
N ASN A 338 -11.47 -6.61 -22.46
CA ASN A 338 -12.82 -6.72 -23.01
C ASN A 338 -13.49 -5.36 -23.31
N ILE A 339 -12.71 -4.38 -23.77
CA ILE A 339 -13.23 -3.08 -24.18
C ILE A 339 -13.83 -3.23 -25.58
N ASN A 340 -15.13 -3.00 -25.69
CA ASN A 340 -15.83 -2.95 -26.96
C ASN A 340 -15.64 -1.57 -27.59
N MET A 341 -15.48 -1.55 -28.90
CA MET A 341 -15.28 -0.34 -29.68
C MET A 341 -16.35 -0.25 -30.77
N ALA A 342 -17.07 0.87 -30.80
CA ALA A 342 -17.98 1.21 -31.88
C ALA A 342 -17.57 2.57 -32.46
N TYR A 343 -17.27 2.62 -33.74
CA TYR A 343 -16.88 3.86 -34.40
C TYR A 343 -17.95 4.33 -35.37
N THR A 344 -18.03 5.65 -35.50
CA THR A 344 -18.88 6.36 -36.45
C THR A 344 -18.03 7.37 -37.19
N VAL A 345 -18.01 7.24 -38.51
CA VAL A 345 -17.37 8.18 -39.43
C VAL A 345 -18.47 8.86 -40.22
N GLU A 346 -18.50 10.17 -40.16
CA GLU A 346 -19.45 11.00 -40.91
C GLU A 346 -18.72 11.74 -42.01
N ASP A 347 -19.46 12.09 -43.06
CA ASP A 347 -18.98 12.94 -44.14
C ASP A 347 -17.75 12.36 -44.88
N ILE A 348 -17.82 11.11 -45.33
CA ILE A 348 -16.77 10.50 -46.16
C ILE A 348 -17.20 10.31 -47.61
N LYS A 349 -16.19 10.27 -48.49
CA LYS A 349 -16.33 10.07 -49.93
C LYS A 349 -15.51 8.88 -50.39
N ILE A 350 -15.94 8.25 -51.48
CA ILE A 350 -15.20 7.15 -52.10
C ILE A 350 -13.98 7.70 -52.84
N LYS A 351 -12.81 7.12 -52.58
CA LYS A 351 -11.58 7.46 -53.30
C LYS A 351 -11.63 6.84 -54.69
N ASN A 352 -11.54 7.68 -55.73
CA ASN A 352 -11.53 7.26 -57.14
C ASN A 352 -12.71 6.34 -57.52
N PRO A 353 -13.95 6.83 -57.47
CA PRO A 353 -15.15 6.01 -57.74
C PRO A 353 -15.14 5.35 -59.12
N GLU A 354 -14.59 6.00 -60.14
CA GLU A 354 -14.45 5.44 -61.49
C GLU A 354 -13.65 4.12 -61.51
N ARG A 355 -12.56 4.06 -60.74
CA ARG A 355 -11.75 2.85 -60.64
C ARG A 355 -12.51 1.71 -59.99
N ILE A 356 -13.42 2.02 -59.05
CA ILE A 356 -14.28 1.02 -58.43
C ILE A 356 -15.37 0.55 -59.41
N ARG A 357 -15.93 1.44 -60.23
CA ARG A 357 -16.87 1.09 -61.31
C ARG A 357 -16.27 0.13 -62.32
N GLU A 358 -15.01 0.33 -62.70
CA GLU A 358 -14.29 -0.60 -63.58
C GLU A 358 -14.12 -1.98 -62.94
N LYS A 359 -13.70 -2.03 -61.66
CA LYS A 359 -13.58 -3.29 -60.91
C LYS A 359 -14.91 -4.05 -60.82
N ILE A 360 -16.02 -3.33 -60.66
CA ILE A 360 -17.37 -3.92 -60.64
C ILE A 360 -17.73 -4.59 -61.97
N ARG A 361 -17.27 -4.06 -63.12
CA ARG A 361 -17.55 -4.64 -64.45
C ARG A 361 -16.81 -5.95 -64.69
N LEU A 362 -15.70 -6.15 -64.00
CA LEU A 362 -14.82 -7.30 -64.14
C LEU A 362 -14.95 -8.28 -62.96
N PHE A 363 -15.95 -8.09 -62.10
CA PHE A 363 -16.09 -8.83 -60.85
C PHE A 363 -16.61 -10.25 -61.09
N ASP A 364 -15.85 -11.24 -60.61
CA ASP A 364 -16.22 -12.66 -60.67
C ASP A 364 -16.72 -13.18 -59.30
N GLU A 365 -17.47 -14.29 -59.32
CA GLU A 365 -18.01 -14.91 -58.10
C GLU A 365 -16.89 -15.33 -57.13
N GLY A 366 -16.93 -14.78 -55.91
CA GLY A 366 -15.97 -15.05 -54.85
C GLY A 366 -14.86 -13.99 -54.68
N GLU A 367 -14.82 -12.97 -55.54
CA GLU A 367 -13.88 -11.85 -55.40
C GLU A 367 -14.30 -10.86 -54.30
N VAL A 368 -13.35 -10.05 -53.85
CA VAL A 368 -13.61 -8.95 -52.90
C VAL A 368 -13.07 -7.64 -53.48
N ILE A 369 -13.89 -6.59 -53.44
CA ILE A 369 -13.47 -5.25 -53.85
C ILE A 369 -13.12 -4.44 -52.61
N LYS A 370 -11.84 -4.05 -52.49
CA LYS A 370 -11.41 -3.04 -51.54
C LYS A 370 -11.76 -1.64 -52.05
N VAL A 371 -12.46 -0.89 -51.21
CA VAL A 371 -12.83 0.51 -51.43
C VAL A 371 -12.15 1.34 -50.36
N ASP A 372 -11.38 2.33 -50.79
CA ASP A 372 -10.76 3.31 -49.89
C ASP A 372 -11.66 4.55 -49.79
N PHE A 373 -11.72 5.15 -48.61
CA PHE A 373 -12.51 6.35 -48.33
C PHE A 373 -11.59 7.52 -48.00
N ILE A 374 -12.04 8.73 -48.31
CA ILE A 374 -11.39 9.99 -47.93
C ILE A 374 -12.36 10.86 -47.12
N PRO A 375 -11.84 11.68 -46.18
CA PRO A 375 -12.67 12.65 -45.47
C PRO A 375 -13.27 13.67 -46.45
N GLY A 376 -14.51 14.09 -46.17
CA GLY A 376 -15.20 15.20 -46.80
C GLY A 376 -14.76 16.55 -46.22
N GLU A 377 -15.70 17.44 -45.92
CA GLU A 377 -15.40 18.72 -45.29
C GLU A 377 -15.06 18.55 -43.80
N LYS A 378 -15.71 17.57 -43.14
CA LYS A 378 -15.51 17.27 -41.73
C LYS A 378 -14.60 16.05 -41.59
N ASN A 379 -13.36 16.28 -41.15
CA ASN A 379 -12.42 15.20 -40.83
C ASN A 379 -12.67 14.65 -39.42
N ARG A 380 -13.76 13.86 -39.23
CA ARG A 380 -14.20 13.42 -37.90
C ARG A 380 -14.50 11.92 -37.82
N LEU A 381 -13.77 11.23 -36.96
CA LEU A 381 -14.01 9.86 -36.50
C LEU A 381 -14.41 9.91 -35.02
N SER A 382 -15.65 9.55 -34.72
CA SER A 382 -16.16 9.40 -33.35
C SER A 382 -16.06 7.93 -32.94
N THR A 383 -15.36 7.62 -31.84
CA THR A 383 -15.25 6.27 -31.31
C THR A 383 -15.84 6.21 -29.91
N ARG A 384 -16.84 5.34 -29.72
CA ARG A 384 -17.41 5.00 -28.43
C ARG A 384 -16.76 3.72 -27.90
N TYR A 385 -16.25 3.80 -26.69
CA TYR A 385 -15.70 2.66 -25.97
C TYR A 385 -16.66 2.26 -24.84
N SER A 386 -16.79 0.96 -24.58
CA SER A 386 -17.61 0.46 -23.48
C SER A 386 -17.01 -0.83 -22.93
N VAL A 387 -17.20 -1.08 -21.64
CA VAL A 387 -16.74 -2.32 -21.00
C VAL A 387 -17.93 -2.99 -20.31
N ASN A 388 -18.01 -4.32 -20.40
CA ASN A 388 -18.94 -5.08 -19.58
C ASN A 388 -18.23 -5.42 -18.27
N LEU A 389 -18.35 -4.55 -17.26
CA LEU A 389 -17.88 -4.86 -15.91
C LEU A 389 -18.69 -6.06 -15.41
N LYS A 390 -18.02 -7.21 -15.19
CA LYS A 390 -18.65 -8.33 -14.49
C LYS A 390 -18.87 -7.88 -13.05
N THR A 391 -20.13 -7.67 -12.68
CA THR A 391 -20.58 -7.41 -11.32
C THR A 391 -20.38 -8.60 -10.40
#